data_AF-A0A7J3ZP91-F1
#
_entry.id   AF-A0A7J3ZP91-F1
#
_cell.length_a   1.000
_cell.length_b   1.000
_cell.length_c   1.000
_cell.angle_alpha   90.00
_cell.angle_beta   90.00
_cell.angle_gamma   90.00
#
_symmetry.space_group_name_H-M   'P 1'
#
loop_
_entity.id
_entity.type
_entity.pdbx_description
1 polymer ?
#
loop_
_entity_poly.entity_id
_entity_poly.type
_entity_poly.pdbx_seq_one_letter_code
_entity_poly.pdbx_strand_id
1 'polypeptide(L)'
;EADFFILNDSEAKALTDTRSLSAALKSLKSRMLVVTLGELGAIISREDGDIQMVPALKFPIEKVVDTTGAGDTWCGSFLAAYKQTNDLMKSVTAASVISSIKCTGWGFSKLLNLKFKSIDEIIDYIIGLKEGGLQKNLLDYLIKC
;
A
#
# COMPACT_ATOMS: atom_id res chain seq x y z
N GLU A 1 12.66 -18.62 -9.78
CA GLU A 1 11.58 -18.70 -8.78
C GLU A 1 11.54 -17.37 -8.03
N ALA A 2 10.36 -16.83 -7.70
CA ALA A 2 10.22 -15.54 -7.02
C ALA A 2 9.61 -15.74 -5.63
N ASP A 3 10.16 -15.08 -4.60
CA ASP A 3 9.64 -15.18 -3.24
C ASP A 3 8.31 -14.44 -3.05
N PHE A 4 8.14 -13.32 -3.76
CA PHE A 4 6.93 -12.49 -3.72
C PHE A 4 6.32 -12.43 -5.11
N PHE A 5 5.02 -12.71 -5.19
CA PHE A 5 4.23 -12.49 -6.39
C PHE A 5 3.11 -11.51 -6.06
N ILE A 6 3.22 -10.29 -6.57
CA ILE A 6 2.31 -9.19 -6.27
C ILE A 6 1.58 -8.79 -7.56
N LEU A 7 0.27 -8.69 -7.48
CA LEU A 7 -0.60 -8.32 -8.59
C LEU A 7 -1.94 -7.77 -8.06
N ASN A 8 -2.75 -7.16 -8.92
CA ASN A 8 -4.12 -6.79 -8.57
C ASN A 8 -5.12 -7.92 -8.88
N ASP A 9 -6.36 -7.76 -8.42
CA ASP A 9 -7.42 -8.75 -8.59
C ASP A 9 -7.74 -9.07 -10.06
N SER A 10 -7.63 -8.06 -10.93
CA SER A 10 -7.91 -8.16 -12.36
C SER A 10 -6.80 -8.90 -13.10
N GLU A 11 -5.53 -8.62 -12.76
CA GLU A 11 -4.37 -9.36 -13.23
C GLU A 11 -4.40 -10.82 -12.77
N ALA A 12 -4.79 -11.08 -11.51
CA ALA A 12 -4.88 -12.44 -10.98
C ALA A 12 -5.91 -13.28 -11.75
N LYS A 13 -7.09 -12.69 -12.00
CA LYS A 13 -8.16 -13.28 -12.81
C LYS A 13 -7.70 -13.53 -14.24
N ALA A 14 -7.05 -12.55 -14.87
CA ALA A 14 -6.58 -12.64 -16.24
C ALA A 14 -5.50 -13.72 -16.43
N LEU A 15 -4.53 -13.80 -15.52
CA LEU A 15 -3.43 -14.78 -15.59
C LEU A 15 -3.92 -16.22 -15.38
N THR A 16 -5.02 -16.42 -14.67
CA THR A 16 -5.58 -17.74 -14.36
C THR A 16 -6.80 -18.09 -15.22
N ASP A 17 -7.12 -17.26 -16.21
CA ASP A 17 -8.28 -17.39 -17.10
C ASP A 17 -9.59 -17.71 -16.33
N THR A 18 -9.82 -16.97 -15.25
CA THR A 18 -10.98 -17.17 -14.38
C THR A 18 -11.64 -15.86 -14.02
N ARG A 19 -12.94 -15.91 -13.68
CA ARG A 19 -13.69 -14.76 -13.14
C ARG A 19 -13.70 -14.73 -11.61
N SER A 20 -13.33 -15.84 -10.97
CA SER A 20 -13.36 -15.98 -9.52
C SER A 20 -12.00 -15.70 -8.90
N LEU A 21 -11.91 -14.68 -8.06
CA LEU A 21 -10.67 -14.39 -7.32
C LEU A 21 -10.25 -15.58 -6.43
N SER A 22 -11.21 -16.30 -5.84
CA SER A 22 -10.89 -17.48 -5.04
C SER A 22 -10.32 -18.64 -5.87
N ALA A 23 -10.75 -18.78 -7.13
CA ALA A 23 -10.16 -19.75 -8.06
C ALA A 23 -8.75 -19.30 -8.50
N ALA A 24 -8.56 -18.00 -8.75
CA ALA A 24 -7.26 -17.44 -9.09
C ALA A 24 -6.23 -17.68 -7.97
N LEU A 25 -6.59 -17.35 -6.72
CA LEU A 25 -5.73 -17.55 -5.54
C LEU A 25 -5.32 -19.01 -5.34
N LYS A 26 -6.20 -19.97 -5.68
CA LYS A 26 -5.88 -21.41 -5.59
C LYS A 26 -4.92 -21.87 -6.70
N SER A 27 -5.00 -21.23 -7.86
CA SER A 27 -4.25 -21.60 -9.07
C SER A 27 -2.85 -20.99 -9.09
N LEU A 28 -2.70 -19.78 -8.55
CA LEU A 28 -1.41 -19.11 -8.43
C LEU A 28 -0.61 -19.73 -7.26
N LYS A 29 0.65 -20.09 -7.52
CA LYS A 29 1.58 -20.62 -6.53
C LYS A 29 2.77 -19.69 -6.39
N SER A 30 3.03 -19.27 -5.16
CA SER A 30 4.17 -18.44 -4.77
C SER A 30 4.42 -18.66 -3.28
N ARG A 31 5.67 -18.46 -2.85
CA ARG A 31 6.01 -18.46 -1.42
C ARG A 31 5.18 -17.42 -0.65
N MET A 32 5.03 -16.25 -1.25
CA MET A 32 4.09 -15.23 -0.81
C MET A 32 3.37 -14.63 -2.03
N LEU A 33 2.07 -14.85 -2.10
CA LEU A 33 1.16 -14.25 -3.08
C LEU A 33 0.46 -13.07 -2.44
N VAL A 34 0.50 -11.90 -3.06
CA VAL A 34 -0.16 -10.68 -2.58
C VAL A 34 -1.07 -10.16 -3.68
N VAL A 35 -2.38 -10.19 -3.44
CA VAL A 35 -3.37 -9.67 -4.37
C VAL A 35 -3.97 -8.38 -3.82
N THR A 36 -3.67 -7.27 -4.48
CA THR A 36 -4.21 -5.95 -4.12
C THR A 36 -5.65 -5.81 -4.60
N LEU A 37 -6.50 -5.21 -3.76
CA LEU A 37 -7.94 -5.02 -3.97
C LEU A 37 -8.32 -3.53 -3.98
N GLY A 38 -7.36 -2.66 -4.32
CA GLY A 38 -7.55 -1.21 -4.28
C GLY A 38 -7.93 -0.72 -2.88
N GLU A 39 -9.06 -0.02 -2.78
CA GLU A 39 -9.56 0.56 -1.52
C GLU A 39 -9.96 -0.47 -0.45
N LEU A 40 -10.08 -1.75 -0.83
CA LEU A 40 -10.40 -2.82 0.12
C LEU A 40 -9.16 -3.32 0.86
N GLY A 41 -7.95 -3.08 0.35
CA GLY A 41 -6.69 -3.57 0.93
C GLY A 41 -6.03 -4.64 0.08
N ALA A 42 -5.55 -5.72 0.71
CA ALA A 42 -4.88 -6.81 0.02
C ALA A 42 -5.15 -8.18 0.69
N ILE A 43 -5.22 -9.21 -0.14
CA ILE A 43 -5.19 -10.61 0.30
C ILE A 43 -3.76 -11.12 0.18
N ILE A 44 -3.29 -11.80 1.21
CA ILE A 44 -1.97 -12.43 1.25
C ILE A 44 -2.19 -13.92 1.42
N SER A 45 -1.62 -14.71 0.51
CA SER A 45 -1.61 -16.17 0.59
C SER A 45 -0.17 -16.65 0.68
N ARG A 46 0.10 -17.53 1.66
CA ARG A 46 1.38 -18.18 1.86
C ARG A 46 1.35 -19.60 1.30
N GLU A 47 2.53 -20.16 1.03
CA GLU A 47 2.68 -21.51 0.47
C GLU A 47 2.08 -22.62 1.36
N ASP A 48 2.06 -22.42 2.67
CA ASP A 48 1.43 -23.31 3.66
C ASP A 48 -0.12 -23.32 3.58
N GLY A 49 -0.70 -22.49 2.72
CA GLY A 49 -2.15 -22.37 2.54
C GLY A 49 -2.79 -21.35 3.47
N ASP A 50 -2.02 -20.65 4.31
CA ASP A 50 -2.54 -19.55 5.13
C ASP A 50 -2.96 -18.38 4.22
N ILE A 51 -4.15 -17.83 4.49
CA ILE A 51 -4.73 -16.72 3.74
C ILE A 51 -5.16 -15.65 4.73
N GLN A 52 -4.55 -14.48 4.61
CA GLN A 52 -4.85 -13.32 5.42
C GLN A 52 -5.41 -12.18 4.56
N MET A 53 -6.53 -11.61 4.99
CA MET A 53 -7.00 -10.33 4.44
C MET A 53 -6.45 -9.19 5.32
N VAL A 54 -5.80 -8.22 4.68
CA VAL A 54 -5.36 -6.99 5.33
C VAL A 54 -6.17 -5.82 4.75
N PRO A 55 -7.07 -5.19 5.54
CA PRO A 55 -7.87 -4.09 5.05
C PRO A 55 -6.99 -2.85 4.80
N ALA A 56 -7.31 -2.08 3.76
CA ALA A 56 -6.70 -0.77 3.59
C ALA A 56 -7.16 0.16 4.73
N LEU A 57 -6.24 0.94 5.29
CA LEU A 57 -6.64 2.08 6.11
C LEU A 57 -7.27 3.13 5.19
N LYS A 58 -8.54 3.46 5.45
CA LYS A 58 -9.21 4.58 4.79
C LYS A 58 -8.44 5.86 5.09
N PHE A 59 -7.72 6.32 4.09
CA PHE A 59 -7.06 7.61 4.08
C PHE A 59 -8.02 8.61 3.44
N PRO A 60 -8.27 9.78 4.06
CA PRO A 60 -9.15 10.78 3.46
C PRO A 60 -8.46 11.37 2.22
N ILE A 61 -8.71 10.76 1.06
CA ILE A 61 -8.30 11.28 -0.23
C ILE A 61 -9.40 12.23 -0.70
N GLU A 62 -9.12 13.53 -0.73
CA GLU A 62 -10.10 14.52 -1.23
C GLU A 62 -10.36 14.35 -2.74
N LYS A 63 -9.34 13.94 -3.51
CA LYS A 63 -9.44 13.75 -4.96
C LYS A 63 -8.37 12.83 -5.52
N VAL A 64 -8.78 11.89 -6.37
CA VAL A 64 -7.88 11.10 -7.22
C VAL A 64 -7.59 11.89 -8.50
N VAL A 65 -6.31 12.07 -8.83
CA VAL A 65 -5.81 12.88 -9.96
C VAL A 65 -5.16 12.01 -11.04
N ASP A 66 -4.28 11.08 -10.66
CA ASP A 66 -3.55 10.22 -11.60
C ASP A 66 -3.21 8.87 -10.96
N THR A 67 -3.65 7.76 -11.55
CA THR A 67 -3.41 6.40 -11.05
C THR A 67 -2.18 5.72 -11.65
N THR A 68 -1.51 6.33 -12.64
CA THR A 68 -0.37 5.75 -13.35
C THR A 68 0.80 5.44 -12.42
N GLY A 69 1.21 4.18 -12.27
CA GLY A 69 2.29 3.80 -11.34
C GLY A 69 1.84 3.66 -9.88
N ALA A 70 0.53 3.67 -9.58
CA ALA A 70 0.02 3.37 -8.24
C ALA A 70 0.39 1.95 -7.79
N GLY A 71 0.34 0.97 -8.71
CA GLY A 71 0.76 -0.41 -8.47
C GLY A 71 2.24 -0.52 -8.14
N ASP A 72 3.11 0.08 -8.96
CA ASP A 72 4.57 0.09 -8.72
C ASP A 72 4.91 0.76 -7.38
N THR A 73 4.25 1.89 -7.09
CA THR A 73 4.40 2.59 -5.80
C THR A 73 3.99 1.70 -4.63
N TRP A 74 2.89 0.96 -4.78
CA TRP A 74 2.41 0.02 -3.77
C TRP A 74 3.41 -1.12 -3.56
N CYS A 75 3.85 -1.78 -4.63
CA CYS A 75 4.82 -2.88 -4.58
C CYS A 75 6.14 -2.45 -3.92
N GLY A 76 6.71 -1.31 -4.33
CA GLY A 76 7.95 -0.78 -3.77
C GLY A 76 7.81 -0.45 -2.28
N SER A 77 6.70 0.20 -1.91
CA SER A 77 6.42 0.55 -0.52
C SER A 77 6.20 -0.68 0.37
N PHE A 78 5.48 -1.69 -0.14
CA PHE A 78 5.25 -2.95 0.56
C PHE A 78 6.57 -3.67 0.85
N LEU A 79 7.42 -3.82 -0.18
CA LEU A 79 8.71 -4.49 -0.04
C LEU A 79 9.64 -3.75 0.93
N ALA A 80 9.67 -2.42 0.86
CA ALA A 80 10.47 -1.59 1.76
C ALA A 80 10.01 -1.71 3.21
N ALA A 81 8.71 -1.69 3.46
CA ALA A 81 8.14 -1.84 4.79
C ALA A 81 8.31 -3.26 5.34
N TYR A 82 8.11 -4.28 4.51
CA TYR A 82 8.27 -5.68 4.90
C TYR A 82 9.72 -5.98 5.24
N LYS A 83 10.67 -5.46 4.46
CA LYS A 83 12.11 -5.63 4.74
C LYS A 83 12.53 -5.05 6.09
N GLN A 84 11.90 -3.96 6.53
CA GLN A 84 12.21 -3.30 7.80
C GLN A 84 11.50 -3.95 9.00
N THR A 85 10.25 -4.39 8.82
CA THR A 85 9.37 -4.77 9.93
C THR A 85 9.08 -6.26 10.02
N ASN A 86 9.19 -6.98 8.89
CA ASN A 86 8.72 -8.36 8.71
C ASN A 86 7.23 -8.53 9.09
N ASP A 87 6.44 -7.45 9.05
CA ASP A 87 5.04 -7.39 9.45
C ASP A 87 4.16 -7.07 8.24
N LEU A 88 3.31 -8.02 7.85
CA LEU A 88 2.45 -7.89 6.69
C LEU A 88 1.41 -6.77 6.85
N MET A 89 0.86 -6.60 8.06
CA MET A 89 -0.16 -5.61 8.32
C MET A 89 0.42 -4.20 8.19
N LYS A 90 1.58 -3.95 8.81
CA LYS A 90 2.30 -2.67 8.64
C LYS A 90 2.69 -2.43 7.18
N SER A 91 3.11 -3.48 6.48
CA SER A 91 3.58 -3.39 5.09
C SER A 91 2.46 -3.03 4.11
N VAL A 92 1.32 -3.73 4.18
CA VAL A 92 0.14 -3.41 3.36
C VAL A 92 -0.40 -2.03 3.69
N THR A 93 -0.41 -1.66 4.98
CA THR A 93 -0.89 -0.35 5.43
C THR A 93 -0.05 0.77 4.84
N ALA A 94 1.27 0.72 5.01
CA ALA A 94 2.20 1.71 4.48
C ALA A 94 2.11 1.79 2.94
N ALA A 95 2.07 0.64 2.26
CA ALA A 95 1.96 0.58 0.82
C ALA A 95 0.67 1.21 0.28
N SER A 96 -0.46 0.90 0.91
CA SER A 96 -1.76 1.44 0.52
C SER A 96 -1.82 2.95 0.69
N VAL A 97 -1.19 3.48 1.75
CA VAL A 97 -1.16 4.92 2.05
C VAL A 97 -0.25 5.66 1.09
N ILE A 98 0.98 5.19 0.87
CA ILE A 98 1.91 5.85 -0.06
C ILE A 98 1.34 5.81 -1.48
N SER A 99 0.78 4.68 -1.92
CA SER A 99 0.11 4.56 -3.22
C SER A 99 -1.10 5.50 -3.33
N SER A 100 -1.88 5.63 -2.25
CA SER A 100 -3.00 6.58 -2.19
C SER A 100 -2.55 8.03 -2.32
N ILE A 101 -1.49 8.44 -1.61
CA ILE A 101 -0.92 9.79 -1.69
C ILE A 101 -0.41 10.07 -3.11
N LYS A 102 0.25 9.07 -3.72
CA LYS A 102 0.69 9.14 -5.12
C LYS A 102 -0.48 9.48 -6.04
N CYS A 103 -1.65 8.89 -5.81
CA CYS A 103 -2.83 9.12 -6.64
C CYS A 103 -3.41 10.53 -6.54
N THR A 104 -2.98 11.36 -5.57
CA THR A 104 -3.52 12.72 -5.35
C THR A 104 -2.85 13.82 -6.16
N GLY A 105 -1.89 13.49 -7.03
CA GLY A 105 -1.24 14.46 -7.91
C GLY A 105 -0.67 13.80 -9.16
N TRP A 106 -0.27 14.63 -10.13
CA TRP A 106 0.30 14.15 -11.39
C TRP A 106 1.66 13.49 -11.18
N GLY A 107 1.85 12.31 -11.80
CA GLY A 107 3.08 11.54 -11.69
C GLY A 107 3.43 11.24 -10.24
N PHE A 108 4.69 11.52 -9.86
CA PHE A 108 5.18 11.31 -8.50
C PHE A 108 5.29 12.59 -7.67
N SER A 109 4.69 13.69 -8.14
CA SER A 109 4.83 15.03 -7.54
C SER A 109 4.51 15.08 -6.04
N LYS A 110 3.51 14.31 -5.60
CA LYS A 110 3.09 14.22 -4.19
C LYS A 110 4.03 13.41 -3.30
N LEU A 111 4.90 12.59 -3.89
CA LEU A 111 5.87 11.78 -3.15
C LEU A 111 7.24 12.46 -2.98
N LEU A 112 7.59 13.40 -3.86
CA LEU A 112 8.96 13.98 -3.93
C LEU A 112 9.47 14.57 -2.61
N ASN A 113 8.57 15.11 -1.79
CA ASN A 113 8.91 15.76 -0.51
C ASN A 113 8.54 14.93 0.72
N LEU A 114 8.01 13.72 0.54
CA LEU A 114 7.71 12.82 1.65
C LEU A 114 8.98 12.12 2.10
N LYS A 115 9.27 12.24 3.39
CA LYS A 115 10.38 11.54 4.04
C LYS A 115 9.90 10.98 5.35
N PHE A 116 9.96 9.67 5.47
CA PHE A 116 9.67 8.94 6.70
C PHE A 116 10.94 8.24 7.16
N LYS A 117 11.29 8.37 8.43
CA LYS A 117 12.45 7.68 9.03
C LYS A 117 12.13 6.26 9.44
N SER A 118 10.86 5.96 9.69
CA SER A 118 10.38 4.62 10.04
C SER A 118 8.99 4.38 9.45
N ILE A 119 8.56 3.12 9.46
CA ILE A 119 7.19 2.75 9.06
C ILE A 119 6.16 3.28 10.05
N ASP A 120 6.52 3.41 11.32
CA ASP A 120 5.61 3.96 12.34
C ASP A 120 5.31 5.45 12.08
N GLU A 121 6.26 6.23 11.55
CA GLU A 121 5.99 7.63 11.14
C GLU A 121 4.93 7.74 10.02
N ILE A 122 4.84 6.73 9.14
CA ILE A 122 3.78 6.67 8.12
C ILE A 122 2.43 6.43 8.79
N ILE A 123 2.39 5.56 9.80
CA ILE A 123 1.17 5.24 10.55
C ILE A 123 0.69 6.48 11.31
N ASP A 124 1.60 7.18 11.99
CA ASP A 124 1.31 8.41 12.73
C ASP A 124 0.80 9.53 11.80
N TYR A 125 1.41 9.68 10.62
CA TYR A 125 0.97 10.64 9.60
C TYR A 125 -0.50 10.43 9.20
N ILE A 126 -0.96 9.18 9.10
CA ILE A 126 -2.36 8.87 8.77
C ILE A 126 -3.31 9.25 9.90
N ILE A 127 -2.92 8.96 11.14
CA ILE A 127 -3.72 9.29 12.34
C ILE A 127 -3.87 10.81 12.42
N GLY A 128 -2.77 11.56 12.30
CA GLY A 128 -2.78 13.02 12.31
C GLY A 128 -3.72 13.61 11.24
N LEU A 129 -3.70 13.07 10.02
CA LEU A 129 -4.61 13.50 8.96
C LEU A 129 -6.09 13.18 9.23
N LYS A 130 -6.40 12.03 9.83
CA LYS A 130 -7.78 11.69 10.22
C LYS A 130 -8.33 12.62 11.30
N GLU A 131 -7.47 13.07 12.21
CA GLU A 131 -7.83 13.98 13.30
C GLU A 131 -7.90 15.45 12.85
N GLY A 132 -7.69 15.74 11.56
CA GLY A 132 -7.69 17.10 11.01
C GLY A 132 -6.41 17.89 11.32
N GLY A 133 -5.40 17.23 11.88
CA GLY A 133 -4.09 17.80 12.17
C GLY A 133 -3.13 17.56 11.01
N LEU A 134 -2.92 18.55 10.14
CA LEU A 134 -1.61 18.71 9.52
C LEU A 134 -0.63 18.91 10.66
N GLN A 135 0.05 17.84 11.09
CA GLN A 135 1.01 17.87 12.17
C GLN A 135 2.12 18.84 11.73
N LYS A 136 2.04 20.07 12.24
CA LYS A 136 3.06 21.09 12.02
C LYS A 136 4.32 20.65 12.74
N ASN A 137 5.43 20.70 12.04
CA ASN A 137 6.73 20.45 12.60
C ASN A 137 7.07 21.64 13.52
N LEU A 138 7.91 21.45 14.55
CA LEU A 138 8.39 22.58 15.38
C LEU A 138 9.00 23.70 14.53
N LEU A 139 9.58 23.34 13.37
CA LEU A 139 10.11 24.25 12.36
C LEU A 139 9.04 25.16 11.72
N ASP A 140 7.79 24.72 11.61
CA ASP A 140 6.69 25.52 11.03
C ASP A 140 6.25 26.66 11.97
N TYR A 141 6.58 26.57 13.26
CA TYR A 141 6.40 27.64 14.24
C TYR A 141 7.57 28.63 14.27
N LEU A 142 8.77 28.20 13.88
CA LEU A 142 9.98 29.02 13.92
C LEU A 142 10.12 29.97 12.71
N ILE A 143 9.42 29.70 11.60
CA ILE A 143 9.46 30.53 10.37
C ILE A 143 8.54 31.76 10.47
N LYS A 144 7.71 31.87 11.52
CA LYS A 144 6.79 33.00 11.73
C LYS A 144 7.26 34.05 12.76
N CYS A 145 8.51 34.00 13.19
CA CYS A 145 9.12 35.01 14.05
C CYS A 145 10.09 35.88 13.28
#